data_AF-A0A9X1F6P5-F1
#
_entry.id   AF-A0A9X1F6P5-F1
#
_cell.length_a   1.000
_cell.length_b   1.000
_cell.length_c   1.000
_cell.angle_alpha   90.00
_cell.angle_beta   90.00
_cell.angle_gamma   90.00
#
_symmetry.space_group_name_H-M   'P 1'
#
loop_
_entity.id
_entity.type
_entity.pdbx_description
1 polymer ?
#
loop_
_entity_poly.entity_id
_entity_poly.type
_entity_poly.pdbx_seq_one_letter_code
_entity_poly.pdbx_strand_id
1 'polypeptide(L)'
;MALETTYTVVSKSGGQLFFKFDLNGYLIEFKYSGRELTKKAAKYVHSVIIKLEKDMDFFNNKKGFEITKGEPDLSFGVFWNEYDDKMKKKVCQDLWKKLKDDDRYNAIAFIPKLKSRYRVKNLSTPLPDTYLRQKRWLD
;
A
#
# COMPACT_ATOMS: atom_id res chain seq x y z
N MET A 1 -3.47 -9.46 2.40
CA MET A 1 -3.76 -8.02 2.32
C MET A 1 -2.56 -7.33 2.95
N ALA A 2 -1.75 -6.63 2.17
CA ALA A 2 -0.66 -5.76 2.62
C ALA A 2 -1.18 -4.32 2.67
N LEU A 3 -0.41 -3.33 3.14
CA LEU A 3 -0.89 -1.94 3.13
C LEU A 3 -0.82 -1.47 1.69
N GLU A 4 -1.97 -1.10 1.15
CA GLU A 4 -2.08 -0.71 -0.25
C GLU A 4 -2.39 0.77 -0.32
N THR A 5 -1.56 1.52 -1.04
CA THR A 5 -1.97 2.85 -1.49
C THR A 5 -2.76 2.68 -2.77
N THR A 6 -4.00 3.16 -2.77
CA THR A 6 -4.84 3.11 -3.96
C THR A 6 -4.89 4.47 -4.65
N TYR A 7 -4.83 4.47 -5.97
CA TYR A 7 -5.06 5.65 -6.78
C TYR A 7 -6.12 5.34 -7.82
N THR A 8 -7.08 6.26 -7.95
CA THR A 8 -8.04 6.27 -9.04
C THR A 8 -7.71 7.44 -9.95
N VAL A 9 -7.46 7.14 -11.22
CA VAL A 9 -7.23 8.14 -12.26
C VAL A 9 -8.41 8.11 -13.22
N VAL A 10 -9.14 9.22 -13.30
CA VAL A 10 -10.29 9.36 -14.19
C VAL A 10 -9.87 10.20 -15.40
N SER A 11 -10.09 9.69 -16.61
CA SER A 11 -9.92 10.48 -17.83
C SER A 11 -11.19 11.25 -18.15
N LYS A 12 -11.07 12.45 -18.73
CA LYS A 12 -12.22 13.23 -19.23
C LYS A 12 -13.05 12.48 -20.28
N SER A 13 -12.48 11.48 -20.92
CA SER A 13 -13.16 10.60 -21.89
C SER A 13 -13.98 9.48 -21.23
N GLY A 14 -13.98 9.37 -19.90
CA GLY A 14 -14.78 8.41 -19.13
C GLY A 14 -14.11 7.08 -18.83
N GLY A 15 -12.82 6.92 -19.11
CA GLY A 15 -12.03 5.75 -18.71
C GLY A 15 -11.44 5.94 -17.32
N GLN A 16 -11.36 4.87 -16.54
CA GLN A 16 -10.81 4.88 -15.18
C GLN A 16 -9.67 3.88 -15.07
N LEU A 17 -8.57 4.32 -14.47
CA LEU A 17 -7.41 3.51 -14.15
C LEU A 17 -7.30 3.41 -12.63
N PHE A 18 -7.14 2.19 -12.13
CA PHE A 18 -6.93 1.93 -10.72
C PHE A 18 -5.54 1.38 -10.55
N PHE A 19 -4.76 2.03 -9.70
CA PHE A 19 -3.44 1.58 -9.30
C PHE A 19 -3.48 1.22 -7.83
N LYS A 20 -2.83 0.12 -7.48
CA LYS A 20 -2.49 -0.22 -6.11
C LYS A 20 -1.01 -0.44 -5.98
N PHE A 21 -0.41 0.22 -4.99
CA PHE A 21 1.00 0.09 -4.67
C PHE A 21 1.16 -0.58 -3.31
N ASP A 22 2.23 -1.37 -3.14
CA ASP A 22 2.67 -1.82 -1.84
C ASP A 22 3.30 -0.66 -1.03
N LEU A 23 3.68 -0.96 0.21
CA LEU A 23 4.36 -0.03 1.11
C LEU A 23 5.72 0.48 0.63
N ASN A 24 6.36 -0.26 -0.28
CA ASN A 24 7.64 0.13 -0.86
C ASN A 24 7.45 1.00 -2.11
N GLY A 25 6.19 1.27 -2.49
CA GLY A 25 5.81 2.06 -3.65
C GLY A 25 5.85 1.28 -4.97
N TYR A 26 5.89 -0.06 -4.95
CA TYR A 26 5.82 -0.88 -6.17
C TYR A 26 4.39 -1.25 -6.53
N LEU A 27 4.06 -1.20 -7.82
CA LEU A 27 2.75 -1.57 -8.34
C LEU A 27 2.47 -3.06 -8.06
N ILE A 28 1.36 -3.34 -7.39
CA ILE A 28 0.87 -4.70 -7.10
C ILE A 28 -0.40 -5.04 -7.88
N GLU A 29 -1.23 -4.05 -8.19
CA GLU A 29 -2.45 -4.24 -8.96
C GLU A 29 -2.70 -3.05 -9.87
N PHE A 30 -3.07 -3.35 -11.12
CA PHE A 30 -3.55 -2.37 -12.07
C PHE A 30 -4.86 -2.87 -12.67
N LYS A 31 -5.89 -2.02 -12.67
CA LYS A 31 -7.19 -2.31 -13.30
C LYS A 31 -7.61 -1.15 -14.19
N TYR A 32 -8.27 -1.47 -15.28
CA TYR A 32 -8.98 -0.51 -16.11
C TYR A 32 -10.48 -0.78 -15.99
N SER A 33 -11.27 0.28 -15.86
CA SER A 33 -12.72 0.25 -15.98
C SER A 33 -13.17 1.33 -16.95
N GLY A 34 -14.18 1.04 -17.77
CA GLY A 34 -14.69 1.98 -18.76
C GLY A 34 -15.18 1.27 -20.00
N ARG A 35 -15.32 2.03 -21.09
CA ARG A 35 -15.71 1.48 -22.40
C ARG A 35 -14.67 0.48 -22.91
N GLU A 36 -15.13 -0.42 -23.78
CA GLU A 36 -14.27 -1.40 -24.44
C GLU A 36 -13.08 -0.71 -25.14
N LEU A 37 -11.89 -1.26 -24.91
CA LEU A 37 -10.66 -0.65 -25.40
C LEU A 37 -10.48 -0.97 -26.89
N THR A 38 -10.43 0.07 -27.72
CA THR A 38 -9.87 -0.06 -29.07
C THR A 38 -8.39 -0.44 -28.99
N LYS A 39 -7.82 -1.07 -30.03
CA LYS A 39 -6.38 -1.42 -30.08
C LYS A 39 -5.46 -0.25 -29.72
N LYS A 40 -5.78 0.96 -30.20
CA LYS A 40 -5.03 2.19 -29.91
C LYS A 40 -5.15 2.59 -28.44
N ALA A 41 -6.36 2.51 -27.87
CA ALA A 41 -6.59 2.81 -26.46
C ALA A 41 -5.90 1.79 -25.54
N ALA A 42 -5.96 0.49 -25.87
CA ALA A 42 -5.26 -0.56 -25.12
C ALA A 42 -3.74 -0.33 -25.10
N LYS A 43 -3.14 -0.01 -26.26
CA LYS A 43 -1.71 0.32 -26.35
C LYS A 43 -1.36 1.55 -25.51
N TYR A 44 -2.22 2.57 -25.53
CA TYR A 44 -2.03 3.76 -24.69
C TYR A 44 -2.12 3.43 -23.20
N VAL A 45 -3.17 2.71 -22.77
CA VAL A 45 -3.34 2.26 -21.38
C VAL A 45 -2.11 1.50 -20.90
N HIS A 46 -1.61 0.54 -21.69
CA HIS A 46 -0.40 -0.20 -21.38
C HIS A 46 0.84 0.71 -21.24
N SER A 47 0.95 1.76 -22.07
CA SER A 47 2.08 2.71 -22.01
C SER A 47 2.07 3.63 -20.79
N VAL A 48 0.92 3.81 -20.14
CA VAL A 48 0.76 4.68 -18.96
C VAL A 48 0.63 3.90 -17.65
N ILE A 49 0.94 2.59 -17.66
CA ILE A 49 1.01 1.80 -16.44
C ILE A 49 2.22 2.27 -15.62
N ILE A 50 1.94 2.98 -14.52
CA ILE A 50 2.93 3.45 -13.56
C ILE A 50 3.34 2.31 -12.63
N LYS A 51 4.64 1.99 -12.63
CA LYS A 51 5.20 0.89 -11.83
C LYS A 51 5.64 1.31 -10.43
N LEU A 52 5.94 2.60 -10.23
CA LEU A 52 6.41 3.15 -8.96
C LEU A 52 5.49 4.30 -8.53
N GLU A 53 5.03 4.30 -7.27
CA GLU A 53 4.10 5.31 -6.74
C GLU A 53 4.61 6.74 -6.95
N LYS A 54 5.92 6.96 -6.78
CA LYS A 54 6.55 8.28 -6.97
C LYS A 54 6.36 8.86 -8.37
N ASP A 55 6.10 8.01 -9.37
CA ASP A 55 5.91 8.43 -10.76
C ASP A 55 4.43 8.75 -11.07
N MET A 56 3.51 8.64 -10.10
CA MET A 56 2.09 9.02 -10.26
C MET A 56 1.90 10.51 -10.62
N ASP A 57 2.90 11.34 -10.34
CA ASP A 57 2.93 12.75 -10.74
C ASP A 57 2.83 12.94 -12.27
N PHE A 58 3.15 11.90 -13.04
CA PHE A 58 2.87 11.85 -14.48
C PHE A 58 1.45 12.29 -14.83
N PHE A 59 0.45 11.88 -14.05
CA PHE A 59 -0.95 12.21 -14.32
C PHE A 59 -1.33 13.61 -13.81
N ASN A 60 -0.67 14.14 -12.76
CA ASN A 60 -0.88 15.52 -12.29
C ASN A 60 -0.46 16.52 -13.37
N ASN A 61 0.65 16.22 -14.04
CA ASN A 61 1.21 17.08 -15.07
C ASN A 61 0.48 16.96 -16.42
N LYS A 62 -0.44 16.00 -16.57
CA LYS A 62 -1.11 15.72 -17.84
C LYS A 62 -2.54 16.25 -17.85
N LYS A 63 -2.80 17.21 -18.73
CA LYS A 63 -4.16 17.73 -18.94
C LYS A 63 -5.13 16.61 -19.32
N GLY A 64 -6.30 16.60 -18.68
CA GLY A 64 -7.39 15.68 -19.01
C GLY A 64 -7.50 14.44 -18.13
N PHE A 65 -6.73 14.37 -17.04
CA PHE A 65 -6.84 13.37 -16.00
C PHE A 65 -7.10 14.03 -14.65
N GLU A 66 -7.89 13.35 -13.81
CA GLU A 66 -8.12 13.69 -12.41
C GLU A 66 -7.65 12.51 -11.56
N ILE A 67 -6.82 12.77 -10.55
CA ILE A 67 -6.29 11.74 -9.65
C ILE A 67 -6.94 11.89 -8.28
N THR A 68 -7.44 10.79 -7.76
CA THR A 68 -7.84 10.65 -6.36
C THR A 68 -6.97 9.61 -5.70
N LYS A 69 -6.23 9.99 -4.66
CA LYS A 69 -5.52 9.05 -3.77
C LYS A 69 -6.53 8.52 -2.75
N GLY A 70 -6.79 7.22 -2.77
CA GLY A 70 -7.63 6.56 -1.77
C GLY A 70 -6.91 6.44 -0.44
N GLU A 71 -7.68 6.35 0.64
CA GLU A 71 -7.12 6.14 1.97
C GLU A 71 -6.42 4.76 2.04
N PRO A 72 -5.23 4.68 2.66
CA PRO A 72 -4.51 3.43 2.84
C PRO A 72 -5.31 2.47 3.73
N ASP A 73 -5.33 1.18 3.41
CA ASP A 73 -6.06 0.18 4.21
C ASP A 73 -5.38 -0.09 5.56
N LEU A 74 -5.81 0.61 6.62
CA LEU A 74 -5.25 0.48 7.98
C LEU A 74 -5.80 -0.73 8.77
N SER A 75 -6.33 -1.73 8.05
CA SER A 75 -6.91 -2.92 8.64
C SER A 75 -5.89 -3.77 9.40
N PHE A 76 -6.31 -4.42 10.49
CA PHE A 76 -5.43 -5.37 11.20
C PHE A 76 -4.91 -6.48 10.29
N GLY A 77 -5.73 -6.92 9.32
CA GLY A 77 -5.34 -7.93 8.34
C GLY A 77 -4.09 -7.53 7.58
N VAL A 78 -3.92 -6.24 7.31
CA VAL A 78 -2.74 -5.70 6.66
C VAL A 78 -1.50 -5.89 7.50
N PHE A 79 -1.51 -5.35 8.71
CA PHE A 79 -0.44 -5.54 9.69
C PHE A 79 -0.10 -7.02 9.88
N TRP A 80 -1.12 -7.86 10.03
CA TRP A 80 -0.95 -9.28 10.35
C TRP A 80 -0.32 -10.10 9.23
N ASN A 81 -0.54 -9.72 7.97
CA ASN A 81 0.02 -10.43 6.82
C ASN A 81 1.49 -10.10 6.57
N GLU A 82 2.00 -9.02 7.14
CA GLU A 82 3.42 -8.69 7.06
C GLU A 82 4.31 -9.65 7.86
N TYR A 83 3.79 -10.37 8.85
CA TYR A 83 4.61 -11.27 9.66
C TYR A 83 4.55 -12.71 9.16
N ASP A 84 5.71 -13.36 9.03
CA ASP A 84 5.79 -14.80 8.74
C ASP A 84 5.42 -15.63 9.97
N ASP A 85 5.95 -15.27 11.14
CA ASP A 85 5.64 -15.92 12.42
C ASP A 85 4.45 -15.26 13.13
N LYS A 86 3.29 -15.89 12.98
CA LYS A 86 1.97 -15.37 13.35
C LYS A 86 1.52 -15.92 14.72
N MET A 87 1.97 -15.29 15.81
CA MET A 87 1.61 -15.69 17.19
C MET A 87 0.65 -14.71 17.90
N LYS A 88 -0.18 -15.25 18.81
CA LYS A 88 -1.08 -14.49 19.70
C LYS A 88 -2.03 -13.52 18.96
N LYS A 89 -2.66 -13.99 17.88
CA LYS A 89 -3.56 -13.18 17.03
C LYS A 89 -4.57 -12.34 17.80
N LYS A 90 -5.28 -12.93 18.77
CA LYS A 90 -6.31 -12.24 19.58
C LYS A 90 -5.73 -11.04 20.34
N VAL A 91 -4.57 -11.23 20.98
CA VAL A 91 -3.87 -10.16 21.70
C VAL A 91 -3.44 -9.05 20.74
N CYS A 92 -2.91 -9.41 19.57
CA CYS A 92 -2.52 -8.42 18.56
C CYS A 92 -3.73 -7.63 18.04
N GLN A 93 -4.88 -8.29 17.82
CA GLN A 93 -6.12 -7.61 17.42
C GLN A 93 -6.59 -6.62 18.49
N ASP A 94 -6.56 -7.01 19.77
CA ASP A 94 -6.97 -6.14 20.87
C ASP A 94 -6.03 -4.94 21.03
N LEU A 95 -4.72 -5.13 20.80
CA LEU A 95 -3.75 -4.04 20.77
C LEU A 95 -3.98 -3.11 19.56
N TRP A 96 -4.23 -3.68 18.38
CA TRP A 96 -4.47 -2.93 17.14
C TRP A 96 -5.70 -2.02 17.23
N LYS A 97 -6.79 -2.53 17.80
CA LYS A 97 -8.03 -1.76 18.01
C LYS A 97 -7.82 -0.51 18.87
N LYS A 98 -6.85 -0.55 19.80
CA LYS A 98 -6.52 0.58 20.69
C LYS A 98 -5.64 1.65 20.02
N LEU A 99 -5.03 1.35 18.88
CA LEU A 99 -4.23 2.33 18.14
C LEU A 99 -5.11 3.34 17.41
N LYS A 100 -4.66 4.60 17.36
CA LYS A 100 -5.22 5.64 16.47
C LYS A 100 -4.79 5.37 15.03
N ASP A 101 -5.50 5.95 14.06
CA ASP A 101 -5.21 5.72 12.65
C ASP A 101 -3.79 6.17 12.26
N ASP A 102 -3.30 7.27 12.84
CA ASP A 102 -1.92 7.73 12.66
C ASP A 102 -0.89 6.70 13.18
N ASP A 103 -1.13 6.14 14.37
CA ASP A 103 -0.30 5.06 14.94
C ASP A 103 -0.38 3.79 14.08
N ARG A 104 -1.55 3.45 13.53
CA ARG A 104 -1.73 2.27 12.64
C ARG A 104 -0.96 2.45 11.34
N TYR A 105 -1.03 3.64 10.74
CA TYR A 105 -0.29 3.98 9.53
C TYR A 105 1.22 3.84 9.77
N ASN A 106 1.74 4.52 10.80
CA ASN A 106 3.16 4.47 11.16
C ASN A 106 3.60 3.04 11.51
N ALA A 107 2.77 2.30 12.26
CA ALA A 107 3.03 0.92 12.63
C ALA A 107 3.22 0.02 11.41
N ILE A 108 2.38 0.14 10.38
CA ILE A 108 2.52 -0.71 9.19
C ILE A 108 3.64 -0.21 8.28
N ALA A 109 3.72 1.10 8.03
CA ALA A 109 4.74 1.70 7.15
C ALA A 109 6.17 1.42 7.62
N PHE A 110 6.38 1.24 8.93
CA PHE A 110 7.71 0.97 9.48
C PHE A 110 8.15 -0.50 9.37
N ILE A 111 7.25 -1.46 9.14
CA ILE A 111 7.59 -2.90 9.13
C ILE A 111 8.65 -3.25 8.08
N PRO A 112 8.60 -2.79 6.82
CA PRO A 112 9.64 -3.07 5.83
C PRO A 112 11.02 -2.56 6.27
N LYS A 113 11.07 -1.37 6.85
CA LYS A 113 12.31 -0.77 7.39
C LYS A 113 12.87 -1.60 8.54
N LEU A 114 12.01 -2.04 9.47
CA LEU A 114 12.39 -2.91 10.57
C LEU A 114 12.94 -4.24 10.05
N LYS A 115 12.22 -4.93 9.16
CA LYS A 115 12.66 -6.19 8.53
C LYS A 115 14.02 -6.04 7.87
N SER A 116 14.23 -4.96 7.12
CA SER A 116 15.52 -4.65 6.49
C SER A 116 16.64 -4.50 7.53
N ARG A 117 16.41 -3.71 8.59
CA ARG A 117 17.38 -3.50 9.69
C ARG A 117 17.76 -4.81 10.39
N TYR A 118 16.78 -5.68 10.66
CA TYR A 118 17.00 -6.96 11.32
C TYR A 118 17.70 -7.97 10.40
N ARG A 119 17.37 -7.97 9.11
CA ARG A 119 18.05 -8.77 8.08
C ARG A 119 19.54 -8.44 8.00
N VAL A 120 19.90 -7.15 7.98
CA VAL A 120 21.32 -6.72 7.95
C VAL A 120 22.09 -7.18 9.19
N LYS A 121 21.42 -7.28 10.34
CA LYS A 121 22.02 -7.72 11.60
C LYS A 121 21.98 -9.24 11.81
N ASN A 122 21.44 -10.02 10.87
CA ASN A 122 21.15 -11.44 11.03
C ASN A 122 20.34 -11.76 12.31
N LEU A 123 19.39 -10.89 12.64
CA LEU A 123 18.48 -11.06 13.78
C LEU A 123 17.07 -11.41 13.30
N SER A 124 16.36 -12.23 14.08
CA SER A 124 14.94 -12.48 13.86
C SER A 124 14.11 -11.24 14.22
N THR A 125 13.14 -10.89 13.37
CA THR A 125 12.21 -9.79 13.65
C THR A 125 11.39 -10.08 14.91
N PRO A 126 11.07 -9.06 15.72
CA PRO A 126 10.25 -9.24 16.91
C PRO A 126 8.86 -9.76 16.55
N LEU A 127 8.27 -10.56 17.45
CA LEU A 127 6.89 -11.04 17.29
C LEU A 127 5.89 -9.87 17.17
N PRO A 128 4.76 -10.04 16.46
CA PRO A 128 3.79 -8.98 16.24
C PRO A 128 3.21 -8.40 17.53
N ASP A 129 3.05 -9.19 18.60
CA ASP A 129 2.57 -8.69 19.90
C ASP A 129 3.62 -7.78 20.57
N THR A 130 4.89 -8.17 20.48
CA THR A 130 6.02 -7.41 21.03
C THR A 130 6.20 -6.10 20.27
N TYR A 131 6.07 -6.15 18.94
CA TYR A 131 6.09 -4.96 18.08
C TYR A 131 5.03 -3.93 18.49
N LEU A 132 3.78 -4.37 18.66
CA LEU A 132 2.66 -3.51 19.04
C LEU A 132 2.79 -2.97 20.47
N ARG A 133 3.17 -3.81 21.44
CA ARG A 133 3.33 -3.39 22.85
C ARG A 133 4.42 -2.34 23.03
N GLN A 134 5.53 -2.50 22.31
CA GLN A 134 6.69 -1.62 22.43
C GLN A 134 6.63 -0.44 21.47
N LYS A 135 5.55 -0.28 20.71
CA LYS A 135 5.39 0.78 19.71
C LYS A 135 6.63 0.98 18.85
N ARG A 136 7.17 -0.12 18.31
CA ARG A 136 8.48 -0.17 17.64
C ARG A 136 8.62 0.76 16.42
N TRP A 137 7.53 1.31 15.90
CA TRP A 137 7.54 2.35 14.86
C TRP A 137 7.98 3.73 15.36
N LEU A 138 8.09 3.92 16.67
CA LEU A 138 8.65 5.14 17.29
C LEU A 138 10.18 5.05 17.50
N ASP A 139 10.82 3.94 17.12
CA ASP A 139 12.28 3.69 17.22
C ASP A 139 13.03 4.20 15.97
#